data_AF-A0A7D5L9D7-F1
#
_entry.id   AF-A0A7D5L9D7-F1
#
_cell.length_a   1.000
_cell.length_b   1.000
_cell.length_c   1.000
_cell.angle_alpha   90.00
_cell.angle_beta   90.00
_cell.angle_gamma   90.00
#
_symmetry.space_group_name_H-M   'P 1'
#
loop_
_entity.id
_entity.type
_entity.pdbx_description
1 polymer ?
#
loop_
_entity_poly.entity_id
_entity_poly.type
_entity_poly.pdbx_seq_one_letter_code
_entity_poly.pdbx_strand_id
1 'polypeptide(L)'
;MNIRDIVSTEFETLDGDARASELEGTLRETGAKAVVVTEDGEYEGVVTPARLNSAHLDPDAKVRGLVWHVGKVDVDDDVRRVARLMVGSNATVLPVFDGDDLRGVITAEALLAEVQPYLRVLSVEDVYSGELVSISPETTLGEVLHTLRERRITHLPVVEGSEAVGIVSIYDVLEFTTREMQRGQGGSPAREVQTGGGRSHGGFGERAGDLDRMLELPAEDVMTTPVETTTPDERLDAAVGTMLDAGISSLVVTVGDDPDGIVTVTDVLRSLTWTDDARLPVQITNVDLLDDINREGVSELIEDVTRKYGDLSVLEANVYLHEHDETLRGTPLIMARIRLFTDRGHFVGTGEGYGASHALHLARNVLERSLLKGKEYGRTKKHPPEEEWSKVFGWWLTGSTRRR
;
A
#
# COMPACT_ATOMS: atom_id res chain seq x y z
N MET A 1 6.38 6.82 21.92
CA MET A 1 5.38 7.74 21.34
C MET A 1 4.26 6.87 20.83
N ASN A 2 3.06 7.11 21.35
CA ASN A 2 1.85 6.31 21.15
C ASN A 2 0.88 7.18 20.33
N ILE A 3 0.04 6.56 19.52
CA ILE A 3 -0.74 7.27 18.50
C ILE A 3 -2.04 7.91 18.99
N ARG A 4 -2.45 7.73 20.26
CA ARG A 4 -3.75 8.18 20.79
C ARG A 4 -4.09 9.65 20.44
N ASP A 5 -3.11 10.54 20.49
CA ASP A 5 -3.32 11.98 20.27
C ASP A 5 -3.38 12.39 18.77
N ILE A 6 -3.12 11.46 17.85
CA ILE A 6 -3.09 11.68 16.39
C ILE A 6 -4.07 10.78 15.61
N VAL A 7 -5.02 10.14 16.30
CA VAL A 7 -6.14 9.42 15.68
C VAL A 7 -7.18 10.42 15.17
N SER A 8 -7.50 10.38 13.89
CA SER A 8 -8.64 11.13 13.36
C SER A 8 -9.94 10.38 13.64
N THR A 9 -10.85 11.01 14.38
CA THR A 9 -12.25 10.59 14.50
C THR A 9 -13.11 11.10 13.34
N GLU A 10 -12.58 12.01 12.51
CA GLU A 10 -13.22 12.51 11.30
C GLU A 10 -12.71 11.69 10.11
N PHE A 11 -13.54 10.77 9.63
CA PHE A 11 -13.25 9.90 8.49
C PHE A 11 -14.53 9.52 7.76
N GLU A 12 -14.43 9.41 6.44
CA GLU A 12 -15.55 9.01 5.60
C GLU A 12 -15.86 7.52 5.79
N THR A 13 -17.15 7.19 5.89
CA THR A 13 -17.63 5.83 6.08
C THR A 13 -18.73 5.50 5.09
N LEU A 14 -18.69 4.31 4.48
CA LEU A 14 -19.75 3.79 3.63
C LEU A 14 -20.13 2.37 4.04
N ASP A 15 -21.39 2.02 3.80
CA ASP A 15 -21.88 0.65 3.97
C ASP A 15 -21.33 -0.26 2.85
N GLY A 16 -21.02 -1.52 3.17
CA GLY A 16 -20.51 -2.51 2.21
C GLY A 16 -21.47 -2.81 1.06
N ASP A 17 -22.77 -2.60 1.25
CA ASP A 17 -23.81 -2.72 0.22
C ASP A 17 -24.00 -1.43 -0.61
N ALA A 18 -23.36 -0.30 -0.26
CA ALA A 18 -23.34 0.92 -1.06
C ALA A 18 -22.65 0.69 -2.42
N ARG A 19 -22.91 1.57 -3.39
CA ARG A 19 -22.39 1.43 -4.76
C ARG A 19 -21.02 2.06 -4.95
N ALA A 20 -20.25 1.53 -5.91
CA ALA A 20 -18.98 2.10 -6.34
C ALA A 20 -19.10 3.57 -6.79
N SER A 21 -20.25 3.95 -7.37
CA SER A 21 -20.57 5.33 -7.73
C SER A 21 -20.78 6.26 -6.52
N GLU A 22 -21.28 5.75 -5.40
CA GLU A 22 -21.41 6.51 -4.14
C GLU A 22 -20.02 6.72 -3.52
N LEU A 23 -19.17 5.69 -3.53
CA LEU A 23 -17.77 5.77 -3.13
C LEU A 23 -16.95 6.76 -3.98
N GLU A 24 -17.15 6.78 -5.30
CA GLU A 24 -16.54 7.78 -6.20
C GLU A 24 -17.07 9.20 -5.92
N GLY A 25 -18.36 9.33 -5.57
CA GLY A 25 -18.96 10.57 -5.06
C GLY A 25 -18.25 11.07 -3.81
N THR A 26 -18.25 10.27 -2.74
CA THR A 26 -17.64 10.58 -1.45
C THR A 26 -16.18 10.98 -1.59
N LEU A 27 -15.36 10.16 -2.25
CA LEU A 27 -13.92 10.44 -2.42
C LEU A 27 -13.65 11.74 -3.20
N ARG A 28 -14.52 12.09 -4.16
CA ARG A 28 -14.39 13.32 -4.97
C ARG A 28 -14.86 14.57 -4.22
N GLU A 29 -15.93 14.47 -3.45
CA GLU A 29 -16.50 15.60 -2.70
C GLU A 29 -15.68 15.96 -1.46
N THR A 30 -15.04 14.97 -0.84
CA THR A 30 -14.30 15.12 0.42
C THR A 30 -12.78 15.22 0.23
N GLY A 31 -12.25 14.72 -0.89
CA GLY A 31 -10.81 14.55 -1.10
C GLY A 31 -10.18 13.49 -0.19
N ALA A 32 -10.97 12.64 0.47
CA ALA A 32 -10.48 11.66 1.43
C ALA A 32 -9.47 10.67 0.81
N LYS A 33 -8.39 10.37 1.55
CA LYS A 33 -7.34 9.43 1.11
C LYS A 33 -7.75 7.96 1.25
N ALA A 34 -8.77 7.68 2.08
CA ALA A 34 -9.46 6.39 2.18
C ALA A 34 -10.88 6.61 2.72
N VAL A 35 -11.77 5.65 2.42
CA VAL A 35 -13.10 5.52 3.03
C VAL A 35 -13.12 4.23 3.84
N VAL A 36 -13.61 4.29 5.07
CA VAL A 36 -13.86 3.10 5.90
C VAL A 36 -15.14 2.42 5.42
N VAL A 37 -15.14 1.09 5.36
CA VAL A 37 -16.29 0.30 4.96
C VAL A 37 -16.80 -0.52 6.13
N THR A 38 -18.11 -0.43 6.37
CA THR A 38 -18.82 -1.15 7.43
C THR A 38 -19.91 -2.05 6.86
N GLU A 39 -20.18 -3.22 7.45
CA GLU A 39 -21.34 -4.06 7.13
C GLU A 39 -22.12 -4.30 8.44
N ASP A 40 -23.43 -4.08 8.45
CA ASP A 40 -24.31 -4.10 9.65
C ASP A 40 -23.83 -3.23 10.85
N GLY A 41 -22.96 -2.24 10.58
CA GLY A 41 -22.35 -1.35 11.58
C GLY A 41 -21.01 -1.84 12.15
N GLU A 42 -20.52 -3.02 11.76
CA GLU A 42 -19.20 -3.53 12.10
C GLU A 42 -18.16 -3.14 11.03
N TYR A 43 -16.89 -2.95 11.43
CA TYR A 43 -15.81 -2.64 10.48
C TYR A 43 -15.47 -3.85 9.61
N GLU A 44 -15.50 -3.67 8.29
CA GLU A 44 -15.12 -4.69 7.30
C GLU A 44 -13.75 -4.38 6.66
N GLY A 45 -13.47 -3.11 6.33
CA GLY A 45 -12.16 -2.72 5.82
C GLY A 45 -12.04 -1.24 5.40
N VAL A 46 -11.08 -0.95 4.51
CA VAL A 46 -10.94 0.38 3.88
C VAL A 46 -10.88 0.28 2.37
N VAL A 47 -11.26 1.36 1.68
CA VAL A 47 -11.07 1.50 0.22
C VAL A 47 -10.36 2.83 -0.08
N THR A 48 -9.33 2.78 -0.93
CA THR A 48 -8.55 3.95 -1.35
C THR A 48 -8.91 4.36 -2.79
N PRO A 49 -8.67 5.62 -3.21
CA PRO A 49 -8.89 6.07 -4.59
C PRO A 49 -8.26 5.17 -5.65
N ALA A 50 -7.08 4.61 -5.35
CA ALA A 50 -6.37 3.68 -6.22
C ALA A 50 -7.18 2.41 -6.55
N ARG A 51 -8.16 2.01 -5.73
CA ARG A 51 -9.04 0.85 -5.98
C ARG A 51 -10.21 1.16 -6.90
N LEU A 52 -10.74 2.38 -6.91
CA LEU A 52 -11.87 2.74 -7.79
C LEU A 52 -11.50 2.63 -9.27
N ASN A 53 -10.41 3.29 -9.66
CA ASN A 53 -9.88 3.23 -11.02
C ASN A 53 -9.17 1.90 -11.34
N SER A 54 -9.06 0.97 -10.38
CA SER A 54 -8.42 -0.34 -10.58
C SER A 54 -9.30 -1.36 -11.31
N ALA A 55 -10.51 -0.97 -11.67
CA ALA A 55 -11.34 -1.76 -12.54
C ALA A 55 -12.20 -0.85 -13.41
N HIS A 56 -12.67 -1.39 -14.53
CA HIS A 56 -13.96 -0.97 -15.07
C HIS A 56 -15.03 -1.44 -14.07
N LEU A 57 -15.14 -0.72 -12.95
CA LEU A 57 -16.18 -0.95 -11.98
C LEU A 57 -17.50 -0.67 -12.66
N ASP A 58 -18.36 -1.67 -12.66
CA ASP A 58 -19.78 -1.43 -12.82
C ASP A 58 -20.17 -0.38 -11.77
N PRO A 59 -20.72 0.79 -12.13
CA PRO A 59 -21.11 1.81 -11.16
C PRO A 59 -22.13 1.32 -10.14
N ASP A 60 -22.81 0.19 -10.42
CA ASP A 60 -23.74 -0.53 -9.55
C ASP A 60 -23.05 -1.65 -8.72
N ALA A 61 -21.75 -1.89 -8.88
CA ALA A 61 -20.99 -2.83 -8.05
C ALA A 61 -20.96 -2.38 -6.58
N LYS A 62 -21.08 -3.36 -5.66
CA LYS A 62 -21.07 -3.10 -4.22
C LYS A 62 -19.67 -2.83 -3.68
N VAL A 63 -19.55 -1.84 -2.80
CA VAL A 63 -18.29 -1.39 -2.19
C VAL A 63 -17.54 -2.51 -1.47
N ARG A 64 -18.22 -3.47 -0.83
CA ARG A 64 -17.58 -4.64 -0.21
C ARG A 64 -16.71 -5.47 -1.16
N GLY A 65 -16.96 -5.43 -2.48
CA GLY A 65 -16.12 -6.09 -3.48
C GLY A 65 -14.77 -5.39 -3.74
N LEU A 66 -14.57 -4.21 -3.15
CA LEU A 66 -13.43 -3.31 -3.36
C LEU A 66 -12.55 -3.18 -2.11
N VAL A 67 -13.02 -3.72 -0.99
CA VAL A 67 -12.44 -3.59 0.34
C VAL A 67 -11.04 -4.19 0.42
N TRP A 68 -10.14 -3.44 1.05
CA TRP A 68 -8.84 -3.92 1.51
C TRP A 68 -8.88 -4.10 3.03
N HIS A 69 -8.63 -5.33 3.51
CA HIS A 69 -8.38 -5.58 4.93
C HIS A 69 -6.93 -5.19 5.28
N VAL A 70 -6.70 -3.91 5.51
CA VAL A 70 -5.41 -3.40 5.99
C VAL A 70 -5.17 -3.81 7.45
N GLY A 71 -3.94 -3.66 7.94
CA GLY A 71 -3.60 -3.96 9.33
C GLY A 71 -4.42 -3.11 10.32
N LYS A 72 -5.03 -3.76 11.31
CA LYS A 72 -5.67 -3.05 12.44
C LYS A 72 -4.60 -2.54 13.40
N VAL A 73 -4.78 -1.31 13.89
CA VAL A 73 -3.92 -0.65 14.87
C VAL A 73 -4.74 -0.44 16.15
N ASP A 74 -4.14 -0.62 17.32
CA ASP A 74 -4.77 -0.26 18.59
C ASP A 74 -4.46 1.22 18.95
N VAL A 75 -5.37 1.91 19.64
CA VAL A 75 -5.20 3.29 20.08
C VAL A 75 -3.97 3.47 20.98
N ASP A 76 -3.52 2.40 21.65
CA ASP A 76 -2.32 2.39 22.48
C ASP A 76 -1.03 1.94 21.76
N ASP A 77 -1.08 1.65 20.45
CA ASP A 77 0.09 1.27 19.64
C ASP A 77 1.11 2.40 19.47
N ASP A 78 2.37 2.02 19.25
CA ASP A 78 3.48 2.96 19.04
C ASP A 78 3.65 3.38 17.56
N VAL A 79 4.16 4.59 17.34
CA VAL A 79 4.38 5.15 15.99
C VAL A 79 5.22 4.27 15.06
N ARG A 80 6.17 3.47 15.58
CA ARG A 80 6.99 2.57 14.76
C ARG A 80 6.22 1.33 14.34
N ARG A 81 5.31 0.83 15.19
CA ARG A 81 4.38 -0.25 14.82
C ARG A 81 3.45 0.21 13.70
N VAL A 82 2.89 1.41 13.79
CA VAL A 82 2.06 1.99 12.73
C VAL A 82 2.86 2.19 11.44
N ALA A 83 4.07 2.76 11.53
CA ALA A 83 4.97 2.91 10.38
C ALA A 83 5.31 1.56 9.72
N ARG A 84 5.62 0.50 10.51
CA ARG A 84 5.81 -0.86 9.99
C ARG A 84 4.59 -1.34 9.23
N LEU A 85 3.40 -1.26 9.83
CA LEU A 85 2.14 -1.70 9.22
C LEU A 85 1.84 -0.94 7.92
N MET A 86 2.03 0.39 7.89
CA MET A 86 1.87 1.22 6.69
C MET A 86 2.85 0.81 5.58
N VAL A 87 4.14 0.72 5.89
CA VAL A 87 5.19 0.37 4.91
C VAL A 87 4.97 -1.04 4.33
N GLY A 88 4.72 -2.05 5.16
CA GLY A 88 4.54 -3.41 4.66
C GLY A 88 3.21 -3.64 3.97
N SER A 89 2.10 -3.04 4.43
CA SER A 89 0.82 -3.13 3.70
C SER A 89 0.73 -2.17 2.50
N ASN A 90 1.75 -1.33 2.28
CA ASN A 90 1.78 -0.24 1.31
C ASN A 90 0.52 0.66 1.40
N ALA A 91 0.08 0.92 2.64
CA ALA A 91 -1.13 1.68 2.96
C ALA A 91 -0.76 3.01 3.61
N THR A 92 -1.36 4.10 3.13
CA THR A 92 -1.21 5.45 3.69
C THR A 92 -2.24 5.77 4.77
N VAL A 93 -3.21 4.89 5.01
CA VAL A 93 -4.24 5.01 6.04
C VAL A 93 -4.47 3.66 6.69
N LEU A 94 -4.55 3.62 8.02
CA LEU A 94 -4.89 2.43 8.81
C LEU A 94 -6.04 2.74 9.79
N PRO A 95 -6.95 1.79 10.05
CA PRO A 95 -7.99 1.93 11.06
C PRO A 95 -7.40 1.78 12.48
N VAL A 96 -7.95 2.56 13.42
CA VAL A 96 -7.55 2.53 14.84
C VAL A 96 -8.72 2.05 15.69
N PHE A 97 -8.45 1.07 16.54
CA PHE A 97 -9.39 0.42 17.44
C PHE A 97 -9.06 0.69 18.91
N ASP A 98 -10.03 0.50 19.80
CA ASP A 98 -9.85 0.45 21.24
C ASP A 98 -10.55 -0.83 21.72
N GLY A 99 -9.78 -1.92 21.81
CA GLY A 99 -10.35 -3.26 21.84
C GLY A 99 -11.04 -3.62 20.52
N ASP A 100 -12.35 -3.88 20.57
CA ASP A 100 -13.15 -4.22 19.38
C ASP A 100 -13.80 -2.99 18.71
N ASP A 101 -13.87 -1.84 19.41
CA ASP A 101 -14.54 -0.62 18.92
C ASP A 101 -13.63 0.14 17.94
N LEU A 102 -14.11 0.42 16.73
CA LEU A 102 -13.44 1.34 15.80
C LEU A 102 -13.47 2.77 16.37
N ARG A 103 -12.31 3.34 16.67
CA ARG A 103 -12.17 4.72 17.15
C ARG A 103 -11.99 5.74 16.04
N GLY A 104 -11.30 5.37 14.97
CA GLY A 104 -10.90 6.32 13.94
C GLY A 104 -9.96 5.73 12.91
N VAL A 105 -9.23 6.61 12.23
CA VAL A 105 -8.14 6.26 11.31
C VAL A 105 -6.89 7.06 11.64
N ILE A 106 -5.74 6.51 11.27
CA ILE A 106 -4.44 7.21 11.28
C ILE A 106 -3.88 7.24 9.86
N THR A 107 -3.41 8.41 9.43
CA THR A 107 -2.80 8.59 8.10
C THR A 107 -1.29 8.74 8.20
N ALA A 108 -0.60 8.49 7.09
CA ALA A 108 0.84 8.68 6.97
C ALA A 108 1.24 10.14 7.25
N GLU A 109 0.43 11.11 6.87
CA GLU A 109 0.67 12.54 7.10
C GLU A 109 0.55 12.90 8.58
N ALA A 110 -0.49 12.40 9.28
CA ALA A 110 -0.64 12.60 10.72
C ALA A 110 0.53 11.97 11.51
N LEU A 111 0.94 10.76 11.09
CA LEU A 111 2.08 10.06 11.66
C LEU A 111 3.41 10.80 11.40
N LEU A 112 3.60 11.36 10.21
CA LEU A 112 4.78 12.15 9.85
C LEU A 112 4.84 13.49 10.60
N ALA A 113 3.73 14.20 10.72
CA ALA A 113 3.65 15.47 11.46
C ALA A 113 4.05 15.29 12.94
N GLU A 114 3.64 14.21 13.57
CA GLU A 114 3.98 13.88 14.96
C GLU A 114 5.47 13.56 15.15
N VAL A 115 6.10 12.84 14.20
CA VAL A 115 7.53 12.50 14.30
C VAL A 115 8.47 13.58 13.75
N GLN A 116 7.98 14.50 12.92
CA GLN A 116 8.79 15.55 12.26
C GLN A 116 9.75 16.28 13.23
N PRO A 117 9.35 16.71 14.45
CA PRO A 117 10.24 17.42 15.36
C PRO A 117 11.45 16.62 15.85
N TYR A 118 11.45 15.30 15.64
CA TYR A 118 12.49 14.36 16.08
C TYR A 118 13.43 13.95 14.93
N LEU A 119 13.06 14.21 13.67
CA LEU A 119 13.84 13.85 12.48
C LEU A 119 15.07 14.75 12.24
N ARG A 120 15.27 15.77 13.07
CA ARG A 120 16.35 16.78 12.96
C ARG A 120 17.78 16.24 13.08
N VAL A 121 17.91 14.97 13.48
CA VAL A 121 19.18 14.25 13.64
C VAL A 121 19.60 13.48 12.39
N LEU A 122 18.71 13.38 11.39
CA LEU A 122 18.95 12.75 10.10
C LEU A 122 18.98 13.81 8.98
N SER A 123 19.72 13.53 7.92
CA SER A 123 19.63 14.24 6.64
C SER A 123 18.74 13.47 5.64
N VAL A 124 18.54 14.03 4.46
CA VAL A 124 17.91 13.33 3.33
C VAL A 124 18.82 12.19 2.83
N GLU A 125 20.16 12.37 2.88
CA GLU A 125 21.16 11.35 2.52
C GLU A 125 20.96 10.03 3.28
N ASP A 126 20.53 10.09 4.55
CA ASP A 126 20.30 8.91 5.40
C ASP A 126 19.12 8.01 4.94
N VAL A 127 18.22 8.51 4.09
CA VAL A 127 16.92 7.85 3.81
C VAL A 127 16.51 7.78 2.34
N TYR A 128 17.07 8.62 1.46
CA TYR A 128 16.64 8.68 0.05
C TYR A 128 17.08 7.46 -0.78
N SER A 129 16.44 7.27 -1.93
CA SER A 129 16.79 6.21 -2.90
C SER A 129 17.67 6.76 -4.02
N GLY A 130 18.97 6.44 -3.98
CA GLY A 130 20.02 6.92 -4.90
C GLY A 130 20.23 6.11 -6.19
N GLU A 131 19.16 5.58 -6.79
CA GLU A 131 19.17 5.02 -8.15
C GLU A 131 17.94 5.54 -8.90
N LEU A 132 18.00 6.81 -9.33
CA LEU A 132 16.84 7.49 -9.87
C LEU A 132 16.29 6.84 -11.15
N VAL A 133 15.06 6.33 -11.08
CA VAL A 133 14.27 5.95 -12.25
C VAL A 133 13.48 7.17 -12.73
N SER A 134 13.87 7.73 -13.86
CA SER A 134 13.24 8.90 -14.48
C SER A 134 12.73 8.62 -15.90
N ILE A 135 11.95 9.56 -16.42
CA ILE A 135 11.37 9.57 -17.78
C ILE A 135 11.61 10.93 -18.45
N SER A 136 11.48 11.01 -19.78
CA SER A 136 11.51 12.29 -20.50
C SER A 136 10.11 12.93 -20.58
N PRO A 137 10.01 14.27 -20.82
CA PRO A 137 8.72 14.95 -21.06
C PRO A 137 7.86 14.27 -22.12
N GLU A 138 8.50 13.83 -23.20
CA GLU A 138 7.90 13.15 -24.37
C GLU A 138 7.51 11.67 -24.12
N THR A 139 7.78 11.11 -22.93
CA THR A 139 7.46 9.70 -22.64
C THR A 139 5.95 9.50 -22.58
N THR A 140 5.40 8.53 -23.32
CA THR A 140 3.95 8.37 -23.42
C THR A 140 3.33 7.86 -22.12
N LEU A 141 2.09 8.24 -21.81
CA LEU A 141 1.38 7.82 -20.60
C LEU A 141 1.31 6.29 -20.47
N GLY A 142 1.21 5.56 -21.58
CA GLY A 142 1.32 4.10 -21.61
C GLY A 142 2.66 3.56 -21.13
N GLU A 143 3.76 4.22 -21.48
CA GLU A 143 5.12 3.89 -21.03
C GLU A 143 5.37 4.31 -19.57
N VAL A 144 4.80 5.45 -19.12
CA VAL A 144 4.79 5.85 -17.70
C VAL A 144 4.13 4.78 -16.85
N LEU A 145 2.90 4.37 -17.21
CA LEU A 145 2.14 3.31 -16.53
C LEU A 145 2.86 1.96 -16.57
N HIS A 146 3.52 1.64 -17.69
CA HIS A 146 4.36 0.44 -17.78
C HIS A 146 5.52 0.48 -16.79
N THR A 147 6.21 1.63 -16.69
CA THR A 147 7.41 1.82 -15.86
C THR A 147 7.08 1.80 -14.38
N LEU A 148 6.04 2.53 -13.93
CA LEU A 148 5.51 2.48 -12.55
C LEU A 148 5.25 1.02 -12.13
N ARG A 149 4.58 0.27 -13.00
CA ARG A 149 4.22 -1.15 -12.77
C ARG A 149 5.43 -2.09 -12.75
N GLU A 150 6.32 -1.98 -13.73
CA GLU A 150 7.48 -2.88 -13.87
C GLU A 150 8.46 -2.68 -12.70
N ARG A 151 8.72 -1.42 -12.35
CA ARG A 151 9.64 -1.03 -11.28
C ARG A 151 8.99 -1.06 -9.89
N ARG A 152 7.67 -1.18 -9.81
CA ARG A 152 6.85 -1.18 -8.57
C ARG A 152 7.04 0.10 -7.74
N ILE A 153 7.12 1.22 -8.44
CA ILE A 153 7.26 2.56 -7.87
C ILE A 153 5.98 3.36 -8.11
N THR A 154 5.74 4.35 -7.26
CA THR A 154 4.52 5.19 -7.29
C THR A 154 4.75 6.57 -7.87
N HIS A 155 6.01 6.93 -8.14
CA HIS A 155 6.44 8.24 -8.64
C HIS A 155 7.54 8.07 -9.68
N LEU A 156 7.53 8.93 -10.69
CA LEU A 156 8.54 9.04 -11.75
C LEU A 156 8.88 10.51 -11.99
N PRO A 157 10.08 10.96 -11.61
CA PRO A 157 10.57 12.27 -11.99
C PRO A 157 10.76 12.38 -13.50
N VAL A 158 10.31 13.51 -14.04
CA VAL A 158 10.46 13.89 -15.45
C VAL A 158 11.71 14.74 -15.57
N VAL A 159 12.65 14.30 -16.40
CA VAL A 159 13.99 14.92 -16.53
C VAL A 159 14.21 15.33 -17.98
N GLU A 160 14.57 16.60 -18.18
CA GLU A 160 15.02 17.12 -19.47
C GLU A 160 16.51 17.49 -19.38
N GLY A 161 17.34 16.81 -20.17
CA GLY A 161 18.79 16.99 -20.12
C GLY A 161 19.38 16.55 -18.77
N SER A 162 19.70 17.53 -17.92
CA SER A 162 20.22 17.35 -16.56
C SER A 162 19.32 17.98 -15.50
N GLU A 163 18.11 18.42 -15.84
CA GLU A 163 17.20 19.14 -14.93
C GLU A 163 15.92 18.33 -14.69
N ALA A 164 15.49 18.21 -13.43
CA ALA A 164 14.18 17.66 -13.11
C ALA A 164 13.11 18.74 -13.33
N VAL A 165 12.28 18.55 -14.37
CA VAL A 165 11.30 19.55 -14.83
C VAL A 165 9.88 19.29 -14.31
N GLY A 166 9.61 18.09 -13.81
CA GLY A 166 8.31 17.71 -13.28
C GLY A 166 8.33 16.35 -12.59
N ILE A 167 7.17 15.90 -12.11
CA ILE A 167 6.99 14.57 -11.53
C ILE A 167 5.63 13.99 -11.91
N VAL A 168 5.58 12.70 -12.24
CA VAL A 168 4.33 11.96 -12.43
C VAL A 168 4.21 10.92 -11.32
N SER A 169 3.25 11.13 -10.42
CA SER A 169 2.81 10.10 -9.50
C SER A 169 1.70 9.25 -10.11
N ILE A 170 1.47 8.07 -9.53
CA ILE A 170 0.30 7.26 -9.83
C ILE A 170 -1.01 8.02 -9.59
N TYR A 171 -1.05 8.94 -8.62
CA TYR A 171 -2.23 9.73 -8.29
C TYR A 171 -2.51 10.83 -9.33
N ASP A 172 -1.48 11.44 -9.91
CA ASP A 172 -1.63 12.44 -10.98
C ASP A 172 -2.28 11.80 -12.22
N VAL A 173 -1.82 10.60 -12.61
CA VAL A 173 -2.45 9.85 -13.70
C VAL A 173 -3.89 9.46 -13.36
N LEU A 174 -4.17 9.03 -12.13
CA LEU A 174 -5.53 8.71 -11.71
C LEU A 174 -6.46 9.93 -11.77
N GLU A 175 -6.00 11.11 -11.34
CA GLU A 175 -6.80 12.34 -11.35
C GLU A 175 -6.98 12.89 -12.77
N PHE A 176 -5.92 12.91 -13.59
CA PHE A 176 -5.97 13.35 -14.99
C PHE A 176 -6.98 12.53 -15.79
N THR A 177 -6.95 11.21 -15.62
CA THR A 177 -7.72 10.29 -16.46
C THR A 177 -9.21 10.31 -16.10
N THR A 178 -9.55 10.48 -14.82
CA THR A 178 -10.92 10.77 -14.36
C THR A 178 -11.44 12.10 -14.93
N ARG A 179 -10.60 13.14 -15.04
CA ARG A 179 -10.97 14.44 -15.62
C ARG A 179 -11.26 14.36 -17.13
N GLU A 180 -10.43 13.65 -17.90
CA GLU A 180 -10.64 13.48 -19.36
C GLU A 180 -11.88 12.64 -19.69
N MET A 181 -12.10 11.51 -18.99
CA MET A 181 -13.28 10.65 -19.20
C MET A 181 -14.62 11.38 -18.95
N GLN A 182 -14.61 12.46 -18.17
CA GLN A 182 -15.78 13.31 -17.93
C GLN A 182 -15.97 14.37 -19.03
N ARG A 183 -14.89 14.91 -19.61
CA ARG A 183 -14.97 15.85 -20.75
C ARG A 183 -15.66 15.21 -21.96
N GLY A 184 -15.40 13.92 -22.21
CA GLY A 184 -16.11 13.13 -23.23
C GLY A 184 -17.61 12.88 -22.96
N GLN A 185 -18.09 13.08 -21.73
CA GLN A 185 -19.51 12.98 -21.36
C GLN A 185 -20.23 14.34 -21.35
N GLY A 186 -19.49 15.44 -21.46
CA GLY A 186 -19.95 16.83 -21.39
C GLY A 186 -20.73 17.35 -22.61
N GLY A 187 -21.52 16.50 -23.27
CA GLY A 187 -22.41 16.89 -24.37
C GLY A 187 -23.58 17.76 -23.89
N SER A 188 -23.33 19.07 -23.71
CA SER A 188 -24.36 20.04 -23.36
C SER A 188 -25.58 19.96 -24.29
N PRO A 189 -26.83 20.09 -23.80
CA PRO A 189 -28.04 20.13 -24.64
C PRO A 189 -28.13 21.49 -25.37
N ALA A 190 -27.20 21.70 -26.30
CA ALA A 190 -27.08 22.92 -27.08
C ALA A 190 -28.16 22.98 -28.16
N ARG A 191 -29.32 23.50 -27.75
CA ARG A 191 -30.34 24.15 -28.59
C ARG A 191 -31.01 23.27 -29.64
N GLU A 192 -32.27 22.98 -29.38
CA GLU A 192 -33.22 22.36 -30.29
C GLU A 192 -33.21 23.00 -31.71
N VAL A 193 -32.62 22.29 -32.67
CA VAL A 193 -32.83 22.50 -34.11
C VAL A 193 -33.33 21.18 -34.69
N GLN A 194 -34.66 21.04 -34.78
CA GLN A 194 -35.28 19.87 -35.36
C GLN A 194 -35.10 19.84 -36.89
N THR A 195 -34.05 19.19 -37.38
CA THR A 195 -33.92 18.85 -38.80
C THR A 195 -33.30 17.47 -39.02
N GLY A 196 -34.07 16.58 -39.65
CA GLY A 196 -33.55 15.40 -40.36
C GLY A 196 -33.38 14.14 -39.51
N GLY A 197 -34.10 13.08 -39.88
CA GLY A 197 -34.05 11.80 -39.18
C GLY A 197 -32.67 11.13 -39.24
N GLY A 198 -32.04 11.00 -38.07
CA GLY A 198 -30.93 10.09 -37.81
C GLY A 198 -31.15 9.43 -36.45
N ARG A 199 -31.16 8.11 -36.38
CA ARG A 199 -31.18 7.40 -35.09
C ARG A 199 -29.79 7.52 -34.47
N SER A 200 -29.59 8.51 -33.62
CA SER A 200 -28.41 8.54 -32.74
C SER A 200 -28.51 7.39 -31.75
N HIS A 201 -27.89 6.26 -32.08
CA HIS A 201 -27.43 5.33 -31.06
C HIS A 201 -26.18 5.93 -30.45
N GLY A 202 -26.28 6.43 -29.22
CA GLY A 202 -25.13 6.69 -28.36
C GLY A 202 -24.44 5.36 -28.07
N GLY A 203 -23.54 4.97 -28.97
CA GLY A 203 -22.94 3.64 -28.99
C GLY A 203 -21.71 3.57 -28.10
N PHE A 204 -21.53 2.43 -27.45
CA PHE A 204 -20.30 2.06 -26.70
C PHE A 204 -19.02 1.97 -27.57
N GLY A 205 -19.02 2.48 -28.80
CA GLY A 205 -17.93 2.35 -29.77
C GLY A 205 -16.92 3.51 -29.81
N GLU A 206 -17.30 4.72 -29.38
CA GLU A 206 -16.39 5.89 -29.44
C GLU A 206 -15.28 5.81 -28.37
N ARG A 207 -15.60 5.24 -27.19
CA ARG A 207 -14.72 5.17 -26.01
C ARG A 207 -13.41 4.41 -26.22
N ALA A 208 -13.37 3.46 -27.17
CA ALA A 208 -12.14 2.70 -27.45
C ALA A 208 -11.07 3.56 -28.13
N GLY A 209 -11.47 4.56 -28.94
CA GLY A 209 -10.54 5.46 -29.61
C GLY A 209 -9.99 6.57 -28.71
N ASP A 210 -10.74 6.96 -27.67
CA ASP A 210 -10.28 7.97 -26.71
C ASP A 210 -9.27 7.37 -25.70
N LEU A 211 -9.43 6.09 -25.33
CA LEU A 211 -8.47 5.41 -24.46
C LEU A 211 -7.08 5.26 -25.09
N ASP A 212 -7.03 4.85 -26.37
CA ASP A 212 -5.77 4.75 -27.13
C ASP A 212 -5.11 6.13 -27.27
N ARG A 213 -5.87 7.21 -27.49
CA ARG A 213 -5.33 8.58 -27.52
C ARG A 213 -4.78 9.04 -26.18
N MET A 214 -5.42 8.68 -25.07
CA MET A 214 -4.92 9.03 -23.73
C MET A 214 -3.61 8.31 -23.40
N LEU A 215 -3.42 7.07 -23.88
CA LEU A 215 -2.16 6.34 -23.76
C LEU A 215 -1.01 6.99 -24.53
N GLU A 216 -1.31 7.68 -25.64
CA GLU A 216 -0.35 8.38 -26.50
C GLU A 216 0.03 9.79 -25.99
N LEU A 217 -0.62 10.31 -24.95
CA LEU A 217 -0.29 11.63 -24.37
C LEU A 217 1.13 11.62 -23.75
N PRO A 218 1.92 12.69 -23.92
CA PRO A 218 3.23 12.81 -23.31
C PRO A 218 3.13 13.05 -21.79
N ALA A 219 4.17 12.71 -21.05
CA ALA A 219 4.25 12.88 -19.61
C ALA A 219 4.09 14.35 -19.19
N GLU A 220 4.55 15.31 -20.01
CA GLU A 220 4.42 16.75 -19.73
C GLU A 220 2.98 17.27 -19.65
N ASP A 221 2.02 16.62 -20.33
CA ASP A 221 0.60 16.97 -20.26
C ASP A 221 -0.08 16.50 -18.96
N VAL A 222 0.58 15.62 -18.19
CA VAL A 222 0.04 14.91 -17.01
C VAL A 222 0.85 15.20 -15.75
N MET A 223 2.12 15.58 -15.87
CA MET A 223 3.04 15.78 -14.74
C MET A 223 2.69 17.02 -13.90
N THR A 224 2.98 16.93 -12.60
CA THR A 224 2.95 18.09 -11.72
C THR A 224 4.21 18.94 -11.93
N THR A 225 4.02 20.25 -12.10
CA THR A 225 5.08 21.26 -12.28
C THR A 225 4.84 22.52 -11.43
N PRO A 226 5.90 23.19 -10.94
CA PRO A 226 7.29 22.72 -10.87
C PRO A 226 7.41 21.48 -9.97
N VAL A 227 8.50 20.74 -10.10
CA VAL A 227 8.81 19.66 -9.14
C VAL A 227 9.48 20.25 -7.89
N GLU A 228 9.00 19.85 -6.72
CA GLU A 228 9.64 20.22 -5.45
C GLU A 228 10.89 19.35 -5.23
N THR A 229 11.99 20.02 -4.90
CA THR A 229 13.32 19.41 -4.77
C THR A 229 13.92 19.59 -3.38
N THR A 230 14.94 18.81 -3.08
CA THR A 230 15.73 18.86 -1.83
C THR A 230 17.16 18.42 -2.12
N THR A 231 18.09 18.61 -1.18
CA THR A 231 19.50 18.19 -1.31
C THR A 231 19.84 17.10 -0.30
N PRO A 232 20.84 16.23 -0.55
CA PRO A 232 21.23 15.18 0.42
C PRO A 232 21.58 15.72 1.82
N ASP A 233 22.25 16.88 1.87
CA ASP A 233 22.62 17.56 3.12
C ASP A 233 21.43 18.20 3.88
N GLU A 234 20.25 18.31 3.25
CA GLU A 234 19.09 18.92 3.91
C GLU A 234 18.61 18.05 5.08
N ARG A 235 18.18 18.69 6.17
CA ARG A 235 17.69 17.95 7.34
C ARG A 235 16.35 17.31 7.05
N LEU A 236 16.16 16.08 7.52
CA LEU A 236 14.94 15.33 7.24
C LEU A 236 13.67 15.97 7.85
N ASP A 237 13.79 16.72 8.97
CA ASP A 237 12.67 17.49 9.52
C ASP A 237 12.21 18.65 8.60
N ALA A 238 13.12 19.22 7.82
CA ALA A 238 12.80 20.26 6.84
C ALA A 238 12.14 19.67 5.60
N ALA A 239 12.72 18.62 5.02
CA ALA A 239 12.16 17.91 3.87
C ALA A 239 10.75 17.37 4.13
N VAL A 240 10.51 16.78 5.32
CA VAL A 240 9.15 16.36 5.74
C VAL A 240 8.21 17.55 5.93
N GLY A 241 8.72 18.70 6.38
CA GLY A 241 7.96 19.95 6.43
C GLY A 241 7.47 20.37 5.04
N THR A 242 8.38 20.43 4.06
CA THR A 242 8.04 20.74 2.67
C THR A 242 6.99 19.77 2.11
N MET A 243 7.11 18.46 2.38
CA MET A 243 6.11 17.47 1.97
C MET A 243 4.72 17.76 2.58
N LEU A 244 4.65 18.03 3.89
CA LEU A 244 3.40 18.29 4.60
C LEU A 244 2.76 19.63 4.18
N ASP A 245 3.56 20.69 4.08
CA ASP A 245 3.11 22.05 3.73
C ASP A 245 2.61 22.14 2.28
N ALA A 246 3.26 21.45 1.34
CA ALA A 246 2.83 21.36 -0.06
C ALA A 246 1.78 20.26 -0.31
N GLY A 247 1.51 19.38 0.66
CA GLY A 247 0.58 18.26 0.52
C GLY A 247 1.05 17.12 -0.40
N ILE A 248 2.35 17.06 -0.69
CA ILE A 248 2.98 16.11 -1.62
C ILE A 248 3.60 14.93 -0.88
N SER A 249 3.80 13.80 -1.57
CA SER A 249 4.33 12.57 -0.95
C SER A 249 5.77 12.21 -1.34
N SER A 250 6.45 13.07 -2.11
CA SER A 250 7.84 12.89 -2.53
C SER A 250 8.54 14.21 -2.87
N LEU A 251 9.87 14.21 -2.79
CA LEU A 251 10.76 15.28 -3.26
C LEU A 251 11.87 14.66 -4.12
N VAL A 252 12.26 15.33 -5.21
CA VAL A 252 13.42 14.92 -6.01
C VAL A 252 14.69 15.42 -5.34
N VAL A 253 15.66 14.52 -5.14
CA VAL A 253 16.94 14.85 -4.51
C VAL A 253 17.92 15.26 -5.61
N THR A 254 18.48 16.47 -5.53
CA THR A 254 19.46 16.98 -6.50
C THR A 254 20.82 17.24 -5.87
N VAL A 255 21.88 17.02 -6.65
CA VAL A 255 23.27 17.31 -6.28
C VAL A 255 23.76 18.45 -7.18
N GLY A 256 23.49 19.68 -6.74
CA GLY A 256 23.50 20.82 -7.64
C GLY A 256 22.22 20.81 -8.47
N ASP A 257 22.37 20.94 -9.79
CA ASP A 257 21.24 20.89 -10.74
C ASP A 257 20.89 19.44 -11.15
N ASP A 258 21.85 18.50 -11.06
CA ASP A 258 21.67 17.10 -11.47
C ASP A 258 20.76 16.31 -10.49
N PRO A 259 19.70 15.63 -10.96
CA PRO A 259 18.83 14.81 -10.12
C PRO A 259 19.47 13.45 -9.82
N ASP A 260 19.75 13.20 -8.54
CA ASP A 260 20.50 12.03 -8.04
C ASP A 260 19.57 10.93 -7.49
N GLY A 261 18.43 11.31 -6.92
CA GLY A 261 17.51 10.36 -6.30
C GLY A 261 16.13 10.93 -5.98
N ILE A 262 15.38 10.20 -5.17
CA ILE A 262 14.06 10.60 -4.69
C ILE A 262 13.90 10.19 -3.22
N VAL A 263 13.24 11.04 -2.43
CA VAL A 263 12.80 10.71 -1.06
C VAL A 263 11.28 10.78 -1.01
N THR A 264 10.65 9.74 -0.46
CA THR A 264 9.19 9.65 -0.34
C THR A 264 8.73 9.51 1.10
N VAL A 265 7.45 9.79 1.36
CA VAL A 265 6.77 9.48 2.63
C VAL A 265 7.05 8.04 3.08
N THR A 266 7.07 7.08 2.16
CA THR A 266 7.35 5.66 2.47
C THR A 266 8.79 5.45 2.96
N ASP A 267 9.76 6.20 2.46
CA ASP A 267 11.17 6.09 2.89
C ASP A 267 11.37 6.71 4.27
N VAL A 268 10.69 7.83 4.55
CA VAL A 268 10.65 8.42 5.90
C VAL A 268 9.95 7.47 6.88
N LEU A 269 8.80 6.90 6.53
CA LEU A 269 8.15 5.89 7.37
C LEU A 269 9.04 4.66 7.58
N ARG A 270 9.79 4.23 6.55
CA ARG A 270 10.76 3.13 6.66
C ARG A 270 11.89 3.51 7.62
N SER A 271 12.37 4.76 7.64
CA SER A 271 13.38 5.23 8.60
C SER A 271 12.96 5.00 10.05
N LEU A 272 11.68 5.22 10.38
CA LEU A 272 11.08 4.97 11.71
C LEU A 272 11.01 3.48 12.10
N THR A 273 11.10 2.56 11.13
CA THR A 273 11.01 1.11 11.39
C THR A 273 12.32 0.50 11.87
N TRP A 274 13.46 1.11 11.56
CA TRP A 274 14.77 0.60 11.95
C TRP A 274 14.99 0.65 13.46
N THR A 275 15.66 -0.36 13.98
CA THR A 275 16.08 -0.50 15.37
C THR A 275 17.48 -1.10 15.37
N ASP A 276 18.34 -0.72 16.32
CA ASP A 276 19.68 -1.32 16.48
C ASP A 276 19.62 -2.85 16.68
N ASP A 277 18.51 -3.35 17.21
CA ASP A 277 18.11 -4.76 17.12
C ASP A 277 17.45 -5.02 15.76
N ALA A 278 18.18 -5.69 14.85
CA ALA A 278 17.67 -6.26 13.60
C ALA A 278 16.74 -7.49 13.83
N ARG A 279 16.05 -7.54 14.97
CA ARG A 279 15.26 -8.68 15.44
C ARG A 279 13.78 -8.45 15.18
N LEU A 280 13.11 -9.45 14.65
CA LEU A 280 11.66 -9.37 14.40
C LEU A 280 10.90 -9.10 15.71
N PRO A 281 9.86 -8.25 15.70
CA PRO A 281 8.98 -8.05 16.84
C PRO A 281 8.12 -9.30 17.06
N VAL A 282 8.67 -10.25 17.82
CA VAL A 282 8.00 -11.50 18.22
C VAL A 282 7.30 -11.30 19.56
N GLN A 283 5.97 -11.38 19.57
CA GLN A 283 5.17 -11.52 20.78
C GLN A 283 5.02 -13.00 21.14
N ILE A 284 5.16 -13.36 22.41
CA ILE A 284 5.02 -14.74 22.89
C ILE A 284 4.01 -14.77 24.04
N THR A 285 2.92 -15.51 23.86
CA THR A 285 1.92 -15.82 24.89
C THR A 285 2.29 -17.12 25.60
N ASN A 286 2.14 -17.16 26.92
CA ASN A 286 2.57 -18.26 27.80
C ASN A 286 4.08 -18.53 27.69
N VAL A 287 4.87 -17.46 27.88
CA VAL A 287 6.34 -17.47 27.79
C VAL A 287 7.00 -18.37 28.84
N ASP A 288 6.28 -18.66 29.93
CA ASP A 288 6.59 -19.61 30.98
C ASP A 288 6.67 -21.08 30.49
N LEU A 289 6.08 -21.39 29.33
CA LEU A 289 6.22 -22.68 28.66
C LEU A 289 7.48 -22.78 27.77
N LEU A 290 8.33 -21.77 27.73
CA LEU A 290 9.64 -21.80 27.04
C LEU A 290 10.72 -22.42 27.93
N ASP A 291 10.71 -23.74 28.05
CA ASP A 291 11.62 -24.52 28.89
C ASP A 291 12.90 -24.98 28.17
N ASP A 292 12.83 -25.26 26.87
CA ASP A 292 13.92 -25.80 26.04
C ASP A 292 14.41 -24.89 24.89
N ILE A 293 13.83 -23.69 24.74
CA ILE A 293 14.24 -22.65 23.77
C ILE A 293 13.98 -21.25 24.35
N ASN A 294 14.90 -20.30 24.16
CA ASN A 294 14.74 -18.92 24.65
C ASN A 294 14.10 -17.99 23.60
N ARG A 295 13.68 -16.78 24.01
CA ARG A 295 13.05 -15.80 23.11
C ARG A 295 13.89 -15.47 21.87
N GLU A 296 15.21 -15.40 22.02
CA GLU A 296 16.13 -15.13 20.89
C GLU A 296 16.07 -16.26 19.86
N GLY A 297 16.12 -17.53 20.30
CA GLY A 297 15.96 -18.69 19.43
C GLY A 297 14.58 -18.75 18.75
N VAL A 298 13.52 -18.23 19.38
CA VAL A 298 12.20 -18.08 18.72
C VAL A 298 12.24 -17.00 17.63
N SER A 299 12.92 -15.87 17.87
CA SER A 299 13.14 -14.84 16.84
C SER A 299 13.97 -15.38 15.67
N GLU A 300 15.12 -16.01 15.93
CA GLU A 300 15.97 -16.63 14.90
C GLU A 300 15.19 -17.66 14.06
N LEU A 301 14.39 -18.51 14.71
CA LEU A 301 13.53 -19.51 14.07
C LEU A 301 12.52 -18.91 13.09
N ILE A 302 12.03 -17.69 13.36
CA ILE A 302 11.09 -16.97 12.50
C ILE A 302 11.85 -16.18 11.42
N GLU A 303 12.99 -15.58 11.74
CA GLU A 303 13.87 -14.90 10.78
C GLU A 303 14.45 -15.85 9.73
N ASP A 304 14.76 -17.10 10.08
CA ASP A 304 15.17 -18.12 9.12
C ASP A 304 14.07 -18.41 8.08
N VAL A 305 12.79 -18.27 8.46
CA VAL A 305 11.64 -18.40 7.53
C VAL A 305 11.47 -17.18 6.62
N THR A 306 11.92 -15.99 7.03
CA THR A 306 11.86 -14.80 6.15
C THR A 306 13.06 -14.79 5.19
N ARG A 307 14.27 -14.93 5.75
CA ARG A 307 15.56 -14.87 5.06
C ARG A 307 15.68 -15.88 3.92
N LYS A 308 15.13 -17.09 4.11
CA LYS A 308 15.17 -18.19 3.14
C LYS A 308 14.20 -18.03 1.96
N TYR A 309 13.26 -17.06 2.00
CA TYR A 309 12.16 -16.98 1.02
C TYR A 309 12.01 -15.65 0.26
N GLY A 310 12.70 -14.58 0.68
CA GLY A 310 13.02 -13.38 -0.13
C GLY A 310 11.98 -12.25 -0.14
N ASP A 311 12.43 -11.03 0.18
CA ASP A 311 11.70 -9.75 0.16
C ASP A 311 10.30 -9.81 0.79
N LEU A 312 10.22 -10.37 1.99
CA LEU A 312 8.96 -10.58 2.69
C LEU A 312 9.03 -9.87 4.05
N SER A 313 8.51 -8.64 4.07
CA SER A 313 8.55 -7.75 5.23
C SER A 313 7.59 -8.25 6.30
N VAL A 314 8.14 -8.84 7.36
CA VAL A 314 7.37 -9.25 8.54
C VAL A 314 7.08 -8.03 9.41
N LEU A 315 5.79 -7.79 9.58
CA LEU A 315 5.21 -6.70 10.37
C LEU A 315 5.21 -7.06 11.86
N GLU A 316 4.82 -8.30 12.16
CA GLU A 316 4.64 -8.86 13.48
C GLU A 316 4.64 -10.40 13.41
N ALA A 317 5.15 -11.05 14.47
CA ALA A 317 4.99 -12.49 14.64
C ALA A 317 4.43 -12.80 16.04
N ASN A 318 3.27 -13.44 16.09
CA ASN A 318 2.60 -13.80 17.33
C ASN A 318 2.70 -15.31 17.55
N VAL A 319 3.37 -15.69 18.64
CA VAL A 319 3.60 -17.08 19.05
C VAL A 319 2.75 -17.39 20.26
N TYR A 320 1.91 -18.41 20.15
CA TYR A 320 1.06 -18.91 21.23
C TYR A 320 1.48 -20.34 21.59
N LEU A 321 1.68 -20.60 22.88
CA LEU A 321 2.02 -21.92 23.42
C LEU A 321 0.89 -22.42 24.33
N HIS A 322 0.61 -23.72 24.28
CA HIS A 322 -0.36 -24.38 25.14
C HIS A 322 0.11 -25.78 25.53
N GLU A 323 0.08 -26.09 26.82
CA GLU A 323 0.41 -27.40 27.36
C GLU A 323 -0.82 -28.31 27.39
N HIS A 324 -0.64 -29.58 27.00
CA HIS A 324 -1.62 -30.65 27.13
C HIS A 324 -1.28 -31.58 28.29
N ASP A 325 -2.28 -32.28 28.83
CA ASP A 325 -2.12 -33.26 29.92
C ASP A 325 -1.21 -34.48 29.56
N GLU A 326 -0.89 -34.68 28.27
CA GLU A 326 -0.05 -35.78 27.81
C GLU A 326 1.44 -35.45 27.98
N THR A 327 2.21 -36.39 28.56
CA THR A 327 3.65 -36.24 28.76
C THR A 327 4.41 -37.46 28.25
N LEU A 328 5.58 -37.24 27.64
CA LEU A 328 6.49 -38.29 27.21
C LEU A 328 7.81 -38.18 27.98
N ARG A 329 8.10 -39.18 28.81
CA ARG A 329 9.33 -39.25 29.64
C ARG A 329 9.54 -38.03 30.57
N GLY A 330 8.44 -37.36 30.96
CA GLY A 330 8.47 -36.17 31.80
C GLY A 330 8.50 -34.84 31.04
N THR A 331 8.57 -34.85 29.71
CA THR A 331 8.40 -33.66 28.88
C THR A 331 6.93 -33.52 28.46
N PRO A 332 6.28 -32.37 28.67
CA PRO A 332 4.88 -32.16 28.27
C PRO A 332 4.72 -32.04 26.76
N LEU A 333 3.54 -32.41 26.26
CA LEU A 333 3.11 -32.16 24.88
C LEU A 333 2.66 -30.69 24.77
N ILE A 334 3.39 -29.90 23.99
CA ILE A 334 3.09 -28.48 23.74
C ILE A 334 2.51 -28.33 22.33
N MET A 335 1.40 -27.61 22.20
CA MET A 335 0.97 -27.01 20.94
C MET A 335 1.58 -25.62 20.81
N ALA A 336 2.34 -25.40 19.74
CA ALA A 336 2.77 -24.09 19.32
C ALA A 336 1.98 -23.62 18.10
N ARG A 337 1.52 -22.36 18.11
CA ARG A 337 0.91 -21.69 16.98
C ARG A 337 1.65 -20.39 16.68
N ILE A 338 2.25 -20.30 15.50
CA ILE A 338 2.91 -19.11 14.98
C ILE A 338 1.95 -18.44 13.98
N ARG A 339 1.64 -17.17 14.20
CA ARG A 339 0.96 -16.28 13.25
C ARG A 339 1.95 -15.25 12.76
N LEU A 340 2.20 -15.20 11.47
CA LEU A 340 3.11 -14.27 10.83
C LEU A 340 2.31 -13.25 10.03
N PHE A 341 2.40 -11.97 10.39
CA PHE A 341 1.78 -10.85 9.69
C PHE A 341 2.82 -10.20 8.78
N THR A 342 2.48 -10.04 7.51
CA THR A 342 3.46 -9.68 6.47
C THR A 342 2.84 -8.75 5.42
N ASP A 343 3.72 -8.10 4.67
CA ASP A 343 3.41 -7.40 3.42
C ASP A 343 2.61 -8.22 2.39
N ARG A 344 2.63 -9.56 2.49
CA ARG A 344 1.91 -10.49 1.60
C ARG A 344 0.76 -11.22 2.29
N GLY A 345 0.25 -10.65 3.40
CA GLY A 345 -0.86 -11.19 4.18
C GLY A 345 -0.44 -11.96 5.43
N HIS A 346 -1.37 -12.72 6.00
CA HIS A 346 -1.18 -13.43 7.27
C HIS A 346 -1.07 -14.95 7.07
N PHE A 347 -0.02 -15.54 7.64
CA PHE A 347 0.29 -16.96 7.55
C PHE A 347 0.24 -17.60 8.93
N VAL A 348 -0.35 -18.80 9.03
CA VAL A 348 -0.41 -19.58 10.27
C VAL A 348 0.35 -20.89 10.10
N GLY A 349 1.18 -21.21 11.09
CA GLY A 349 1.71 -22.55 11.32
C GLY A 349 1.32 -23.04 12.71
N THR A 350 0.81 -24.25 12.82
CA THR A 350 0.56 -24.92 14.10
C THR A 350 1.32 -26.24 14.13
N GLY A 351 1.91 -26.59 15.27
CA GLY A 351 2.62 -27.84 15.47
C GLY A 351 2.53 -28.29 16.92
N GLU A 352 2.38 -29.60 17.13
CA GLU A 352 2.31 -30.24 18.44
C GLU A 352 3.55 -31.11 18.62
N GLY A 353 4.28 -30.90 19.71
CA GLY A 353 5.53 -31.60 19.97
C GLY A 353 5.84 -31.64 21.46
N TYR A 354 6.56 -32.67 21.89
CA TYR A 354 7.05 -32.76 23.26
C TYR A 354 8.20 -31.75 23.45
N GLY A 355 7.97 -30.73 24.27
CA GLY A 355 8.86 -29.56 24.45
C GLY A 355 8.55 -28.42 23.48
N ALA A 356 8.71 -27.17 23.93
CA ALA A 356 8.33 -25.98 23.15
C ALA A 356 9.15 -25.83 21.86
N SER A 357 10.45 -26.10 21.89
CA SER A 357 11.36 -26.09 20.75
C SER A 357 10.89 -27.02 19.63
N HIS A 358 10.46 -28.23 20.00
CA HIS A 358 9.95 -29.22 19.05
C HIS A 358 8.61 -28.77 18.44
N ALA A 359 7.68 -28.30 19.28
CA ALA A 359 6.40 -27.76 18.83
C ALA A 359 6.58 -26.58 17.87
N LEU A 360 7.47 -25.63 18.21
CA LEU A 360 7.80 -24.46 17.39
C LEU A 360 8.48 -24.84 16.08
N HIS A 361 9.39 -25.83 16.07
CA HIS A 361 9.97 -26.37 14.83
C HIS A 361 8.90 -26.98 13.91
N LEU A 362 7.92 -27.69 14.46
CA LEU A 362 6.82 -28.26 13.68
C LEU A 362 5.87 -27.17 13.16
N ALA A 363 5.55 -26.18 13.99
CA ALA A 363 4.76 -25.01 13.60
C ALA A 363 5.45 -24.21 12.50
N ARG A 364 6.76 -23.96 12.61
CA ARG A 364 7.61 -23.36 11.57
C ARG A 364 7.53 -24.15 10.26
N ASN A 365 7.66 -25.48 10.32
CA ASN A 365 7.60 -26.32 9.12
C ASN A 365 6.20 -26.28 8.46
N VAL A 366 5.12 -26.01 9.21
CA VAL A 366 3.78 -25.73 8.64
C VAL A 366 3.72 -24.32 8.06
N LEU A 367 4.29 -23.31 8.74
CA LEU A 367 4.37 -21.93 8.28
C LEU A 367 5.15 -21.81 6.96
N GLU A 368 6.34 -22.43 6.86
CA GLU A 368 7.11 -22.55 5.62
C GLU A 368 6.30 -23.22 4.50
N ARG A 369 5.54 -24.29 4.82
CA ARG A 369 4.65 -24.94 3.85
C ARG A 369 3.47 -24.07 3.47
N SER A 370 3.00 -23.19 4.33
CA SER A 370 1.93 -22.21 4.06
C SER A 370 2.45 -21.13 3.11
N LEU A 371 3.64 -20.57 3.39
CA LEU A 371 4.35 -19.63 2.53
C LEU A 371 4.69 -20.27 1.16
N LEU A 372 5.12 -21.54 1.15
CA LEU A 372 5.33 -22.33 -0.06
C LEU A 372 4.02 -22.60 -0.83
N LYS A 373 2.88 -22.79 -0.14
CA LYS A 373 1.57 -22.94 -0.80
C LYS A 373 1.00 -21.63 -1.31
N GLY A 374 1.29 -20.50 -0.68
CA GLY A 374 1.16 -19.18 -1.31
C GLY A 374 1.99 -19.10 -2.60
N LYS A 375 3.23 -19.63 -2.57
CA LYS A 375 4.08 -19.81 -3.75
C LYS A 375 3.55 -20.86 -4.76
N GLU A 376 2.74 -21.85 -4.39
CA GLU A 376 2.10 -22.82 -5.31
C GLU A 376 0.76 -22.34 -5.87
N TYR A 377 0.02 -21.50 -5.14
CA TYR A 377 -1.01 -20.64 -5.74
C TYR A 377 -0.38 -19.70 -6.79
N GLY A 378 0.87 -19.29 -6.58
CA GLY A 378 1.72 -18.59 -7.56
C GLY A 378 2.61 -19.46 -8.49
N ARG A 379 2.49 -20.80 -8.47
CA ARG A 379 3.29 -21.74 -9.32
C ARG A 379 2.49 -22.86 -10.00
N THR A 380 1.22 -23.02 -9.67
CA THR A 380 0.23 -23.36 -10.70
C THR A 380 0.29 -22.26 -11.78
N LYS A 381 -0.22 -22.46 -13.01
CA LYS A 381 -0.17 -21.43 -14.08
C LYS A 381 -1.13 -20.24 -13.86
N LYS A 382 -1.18 -19.72 -12.63
CA LYS A 382 -1.60 -18.37 -12.27
C LYS A 382 -0.47 -17.79 -11.43
N HIS A 383 0.02 -16.63 -11.83
CA HIS A 383 0.99 -15.86 -11.05
C HIS A 383 0.34 -15.44 -9.71
N PRO A 384 1.11 -15.02 -8.67
CA PRO A 384 0.56 -14.04 -7.73
C PRO A 384 0.00 -12.91 -8.59
N PRO A 385 -1.32 -12.67 -8.52
CA PRO A 385 -2.04 -12.42 -9.76
C PRO A 385 -1.60 -11.09 -10.34
N GLU A 386 -1.48 -11.05 -11.67
CA GLU A 386 -1.41 -9.79 -12.41
C GLU A 386 -2.41 -8.82 -11.78
N GLU A 387 -3.63 -9.32 -11.52
CA GLU A 387 -4.77 -8.64 -10.90
C GLU A 387 -4.50 -7.65 -9.75
N GLU A 388 -3.38 -7.59 -9.02
CA GLU A 388 -3.22 -6.46 -8.07
C GLU A 388 -2.71 -5.21 -8.80
N TRP A 389 -1.52 -5.24 -9.40
CA TRP A 389 -1.03 -4.16 -10.27
C TRP A 389 -1.74 -4.10 -11.64
N SER A 390 -2.51 -5.14 -12.00
CA SER A 390 -3.39 -5.25 -13.18
C SER A 390 -4.86 -5.02 -12.83
N LYS A 391 -5.22 -4.89 -11.55
CA LYS A 391 -6.36 -4.04 -11.20
C LYS A 391 -5.89 -2.60 -11.43
N VAL A 392 -4.88 -2.15 -10.68
CA VAL A 392 -4.40 -0.75 -10.70
C VAL A 392 -4.05 -0.23 -12.12
N PHE A 393 -3.47 -1.06 -13.00
CA PHE A 393 -3.09 -0.65 -14.37
C PHE A 393 -3.57 -1.58 -15.51
N GLY A 394 -4.28 -2.68 -15.24
CA GLY A 394 -4.44 -3.74 -16.25
C GLY A 394 -5.38 -3.41 -17.38
N TRP A 395 -6.37 -2.55 -17.14
CA TRP A 395 -7.27 -2.10 -18.19
C TRP A 395 -6.55 -1.19 -19.21
N TRP A 396 -5.60 -0.37 -18.77
CA TRP A 396 -4.76 0.48 -19.62
C TRP A 396 -3.96 -0.31 -20.67
N LEU A 397 -3.52 -1.52 -20.35
CA LEU A 397 -2.65 -2.31 -21.23
C LEU A 397 -3.38 -3.43 -22.00
N THR A 398 -4.69 -3.56 -21.83
CA THR A 398 -5.51 -4.58 -22.54
C THR A 398 -6.16 -4.11 -23.86
N GLY A 399 -5.96 -2.86 -24.27
CA GLY A 399 -6.54 -2.32 -25.52
C GLY A 399 -6.03 -2.98 -26.82
N SER A 400 -4.79 -3.46 -26.85
CA SER A 400 -4.05 -3.70 -28.11
C SER A 400 -4.00 -5.15 -28.64
N THR A 401 -4.86 -6.08 -28.17
CA THR A 401 -4.85 -7.49 -28.65
C THR A 401 -6.16 -8.01 -29.27
N ARG A 402 -6.72 -7.25 -30.23
CA ARG A 402 -7.46 -7.88 -31.34
C ARG A 402 -6.48 -8.33 -32.43
N ARG A 403 -6.03 -9.58 -32.34
CA ARG A 403 -5.41 -10.28 -33.49
C ARG A 403 -6.41 -10.36 -34.65
N ARG A 404 -5.89 -10.23 -35.87
CA ARG A 404 -6.60 -10.42 -37.14
C ARG A 404 -7.15 -11.84 -37.29
#